data_AF-A0A1Y1QL95-F1
#
_entry.id   AF-A0A1Y1QL95-F1
#
_cell.length_a   1.000
_cell.length_b   1.000
_cell.length_c   1.000
_cell.angle_alpha   90.00
_cell.angle_beta   90.00
_cell.angle_gamma   90.00
#
_symmetry.space_group_name_H-M   'P 1'
#
loop_
_entity.id
_entity.type
_entity.pdbx_description
1 polymer ?
#
loop_
_entity_poly.entity_id
_entity_poly.type
_entity_poly.pdbx_seq_one_letter_code
_entity_poly.pdbx_strand_id
1 'polypeptide(L)'
;MNTAEPATLLRRLGAVLYDTVLAGFSVVIVAAIPAYAFTALTGAKVPDVLMILLYIALTYGFFGWFWTHGGQTLGMRAWKLRVVTATGQPINWQQAQLRCTWAVISWAALGVGFLIAWFDPDRLTWHDRFSQTRLVKI
;
A
#
# COMPACT_ATOMS: atom_id res chain seq x y z
N MET A 1 -21.50 9.24 16.44
CA MET A 1 -20.57 9.65 15.37
C MET A 1 -19.16 9.57 15.93
N ASN A 2 -18.41 8.49 15.68
CA ASN A 2 -17.00 8.44 16.06
C ASN A 2 -16.23 9.39 15.12
N THR A 3 -15.83 10.55 15.64
CA THR A 3 -14.93 11.48 14.96
C THR A 3 -13.55 10.84 14.92
N ALA A 4 -13.35 9.96 13.95
CA ALA A 4 -12.10 9.25 13.77
C ALA A 4 -11.02 10.28 13.42
N GLU A 5 -10.07 10.51 14.33
CA GLU A 5 -9.03 11.52 14.15
C GLU A 5 -8.20 11.22 12.89
N PRO A 6 -7.96 12.23 12.04
CA PRO A 6 -7.12 12.05 10.86
C PRO A 6 -5.69 11.70 11.28
N ALA A 7 -5.11 10.69 10.62
CA ALA A 7 -3.76 10.24 10.93
C ALA A 7 -2.71 11.33 10.64
N THR A 8 -1.84 11.60 11.61
CA THR A 8 -0.71 12.52 11.42
C THR A 8 0.30 11.97 10.41
N LEU A 9 0.99 12.86 9.71
CA LEU A 9 1.95 12.48 8.67
C LEU A 9 3.07 11.56 9.19
N LEU A 10 3.58 11.81 10.40
CA LEU A 10 4.61 10.96 11.02
C LEU A 10 4.14 9.51 11.20
N ARG A 11 2.89 9.30 11.61
CA ARG A 11 2.32 7.94 11.74
C ARG A 11 2.17 7.28 10.38
N ARG A 12 1.75 8.05 9.36
CA ARG A 12 1.66 7.58 7.97
C ARG A 12 3.03 7.15 7.44
N LEU A 13 4.07 7.97 7.63
CA LEU A 13 5.44 7.67 7.22
C LEU A 13 6.01 6.47 7.98
N GLY A 14 5.75 6.39 9.29
CA GLY A 14 6.15 5.24 10.10
C GLY A 14 5.51 3.93 9.65
N ALA A 15 4.21 3.96 9.31
CA ALA A 15 3.51 2.80 8.76
C ALA A 15 4.06 2.41 7.38
N VAL A 16 4.32 3.39 6.51
CA VAL A 16 4.91 3.16 5.19
C VAL A 16 6.32 2.57 5.30
N LEU A 17 7.16 3.08 6.22
CA LEU A 17 8.49 2.54 6.46
C LEU A 17 8.42 1.07 6.92
N TYR A 18 7.50 0.76 7.85
CA TYR A 18 7.24 -0.61 8.28
C TYR A 18 6.79 -1.51 7.13
N ASP A 19 5.82 -1.06 6.34
CA ASP A 19 5.28 -1.84 5.22
C ASP A 19 6.30 -1.97 4.09
N THR A 20 7.20 -1.00 3.88
CA THR A 20 8.25 -1.08 2.86
C THR A 20 9.25 -2.17 3.21
N VAL A 21 9.66 -2.26 4.48
CA VAL A 21 10.52 -3.35 4.94
C VAL A 21 9.75 -4.67 4.89
N LEU A 22 8.56 -4.74 5.48
CA LEU A 22 7.88 -6.02 5.63
C LEU A 22 7.30 -6.53 4.31
N ALA A 23 6.45 -5.73 3.65
CA ALA A 23 5.83 -6.11 2.38
C ALA A 23 6.86 -6.14 1.24
N GLY A 24 7.81 -5.20 1.21
CA GLY A 24 8.85 -5.18 0.18
C GLY A 24 9.71 -6.44 0.23
N PHE A 25 10.25 -6.81 1.40
CA PHE A 25 11.03 -8.06 1.51
C PHE A 25 10.18 -9.30 1.24
N SER A 26 8.94 -9.35 1.75
CA SER A 26 8.06 -10.50 1.52
C SER A 26 7.78 -10.71 0.03
N VAL A 27 7.45 -9.65 -0.70
CA VAL A 27 7.20 -9.70 -2.15
C VAL A 27 8.45 -10.10 -2.92
N VAL A 28 9.63 -9.56 -2.55
CA VAL A 28 10.91 -9.92 -3.17
C VAL A 28 11.21 -11.41 -2.99
N ILE A 29 11.09 -11.92 -1.77
CA ILE A 29 11.37 -13.32 -1.45
C ILE A 29 10.41 -14.26 -2.18
N VAL A 30 9.10 -13.96 -2.14
CA VAL A 30 8.05 -14.80 -2.76
C VAL A 30 8.21 -14.86 -4.27
N ALA A 31 8.69 -13.80 -4.93
CA ALA A 31 8.96 -13.82 -6.37
C ALA A 31 10.32 -14.44 -6.72
N ALA A 32 11.36 -14.13 -5.94
CA ALA A 32 12.73 -14.52 -6.25
C ALA A 32 12.99 -16.02 -6.03
N ILE A 33 12.41 -16.62 -4.97
CA ILE A 33 12.63 -18.05 -4.67
C ILE A 33 12.15 -18.94 -5.83
N PRO A 34 10.90 -18.83 -6.32
CA PRO A 34 10.45 -19.63 -7.45
C PRO A 34 11.22 -19.35 -8.74
N ALA A 35 11.58 -18.09 -8.99
CA ALA A 35 12.34 -17.72 -10.19
C ALA A 35 13.76 -18.32 -10.18
N TYR A 36 14.42 -18.30 -9.01
CA TYR A 36 15.71 -18.93 -8.83
C TYR A 36 15.62 -20.46 -8.96
N ALA A 37 14.61 -21.08 -8.33
CA ALA A 37 14.38 -22.52 -8.45
C ALA A 37 14.12 -22.95 -9.89
N PHE A 38 13.30 -22.20 -10.63
CA PHE A 38 13.05 -22.43 -12.06
C PHE A 38 14.35 -22.38 -12.87
N THR A 39 15.18 -21.36 -12.63
CA THR A 39 16.46 -21.20 -13.31
C THR A 39 17.43 -22.33 -12.97
N ALA A 40 17.48 -22.77 -11.71
CA ALA A 40 18.34 -23.86 -11.26
C ALA A 40 17.93 -25.22 -11.86
N LEU A 41 16.63 -25.46 -12.06
CA LEU A 41 16.12 -26.73 -12.60
C LEU A 41 16.16 -26.81 -14.13
N THR A 42 15.99 -25.69 -14.82
CA THR A 42 15.82 -25.67 -16.28
C THR A 42 17.01 -25.07 -17.03
N GLY A 43 17.89 -24.32 -16.33
CA GLY A 43 18.92 -23.49 -16.94
C GLY A 43 18.39 -22.23 -17.65
N ALA A 44 17.07 -22.07 -17.77
CA ALA A 44 16.43 -20.93 -18.41
C ALA A 44 16.12 -19.82 -17.40
N LYS A 45 16.39 -18.57 -17.76
CA LYS A 45 16.01 -17.41 -16.96
C LYS A 45 14.53 -17.09 -17.11
N VAL A 46 13.88 -16.71 -16.02
CA VAL A 46 12.55 -16.09 -16.08
C VAL A 46 12.67 -14.73 -16.78
N PRO A 47 11.84 -14.41 -17.79
CA PRO A 47 11.88 -13.12 -18.46
C PRO A 47 11.66 -11.95 -17.49
N ASP A 48 12.41 -10.87 -17.65
CA ASP A 48 12.33 -9.69 -16.76
C ASP A 48 10.92 -9.09 -16.73
N VAL A 49 10.24 -9.06 -17.87
CA VAL A 49 8.85 -8.59 -17.97
C VAL A 49 7.92 -9.43 -17.09
N LEU A 50 8.11 -10.75 -17.05
CA LEU A 50 7.30 -11.64 -16.21
C LEU A 50 7.60 -11.40 -14.72
N MET A 51 8.86 -11.16 -14.36
CA MET A 51 9.23 -10.78 -12.99
C MET A 51 8.58 -9.47 -12.56
N ILE A 52 8.61 -8.45 -13.42
CA ILE A 52 7.97 -7.15 -13.15
C ILE A 52 6.45 -7.33 -12.94
N LEU A 53 5.78 -8.09 -13.82
CA LEU A 53 4.36 -8.37 -13.69
C LEU A 53 4.04 -9.13 -12.39
N LEU A 54 4.89 -10.09 -12.00
CA LEU A 54 4.73 -10.83 -10.75
C LEU A 54 4.89 -9.90 -9.54
N TYR A 55 5.87 -9.00 -9.54
CA TYR A 55 6.04 -8.01 -8.47
C TYR A 55 4.83 -7.08 -8.32
N ILE A 56 4.30 -6.59 -9.44
CA ILE A 56 3.10 -5.76 -9.46
C ILE A 56 1.91 -6.56 -8.90
N ALA A 57 1.68 -7.78 -9.39
CA ALA A 57 0.57 -8.61 -8.96
C ALA A 57 0.64 -8.94 -7.45
N LEU A 58 1.81 -9.32 -6.94
CA LEU A 58 2.01 -9.60 -5.53
C LEU A 58 1.80 -8.36 -4.66
N THR A 59 2.27 -7.19 -5.11
CA THR A 59 2.10 -5.92 -4.38
C THR A 59 0.63 -5.52 -4.30
N TYR A 60 -0.08 -5.51 -5.44
CA TYR A 60 -1.51 -5.21 -5.48
C TYR A 60 -2.34 -6.24 -4.70
N GLY A 61 -1.98 -7.52 -4.80
CA GLY A 61 -2.62 -8.60 -4.04
C GLY A 61 -2.43 -8.43 -2.53
N PHE A 62 -1.20 -8.17 -2.09
CA PHE A 62 -0.87 -7.94 -0.69
C PHE A 62 -1.65 -6.76 -0.12
N PHE A 63 -1.45 -5.55 -0.65
CA PHE A 63 -2.11 -4.35 -0.11
C PHE A 63 -3.64 -4.42 -0.27
N GLY A 64 -4.12 -4.89 -1.42
CA GLY A 64 -5.54 -5.03 -1.69
C GLY A 64 -6.24 -5.98 -0.73
N TRP A 65 -5.62 -7.13 -0.43
CA TRP A 65 -6.16 -8.08 0.54
C TRP A 65 -6.23 -7.50 1.95
N PHE A 66 -5.12 -6.94 2.45
CA PHE A 66 -5.05 -6.38 3.81
C PHE A 66 -6.02 -5.22 4.00
N TRP A 67 -6.20 -4.36 2.99
CA TRP A 67 -7.12 -3.24 3.10
C TRP A 67 -8.60 -3.65 2.98
N THR A 68 -8.94 -4.67 2.19
CA THR A 68 -10.33 -5.12 2.04
C THR A 68 -10.80 -6.03 3.18
N HIS A 69 -9.93 -6.86 3.76
CA HIS A 69 -10.29 -7.85 4.78
C HIS A 69 -10.07 -7.38 6.23
N GLY A 70 -9.28 -6.32 6.43
CA GLY A 70 -9.05 -5.76 7.77
C GLY A 70 -8.89 -4.24 7.83
N GLY A 71 -8.86 -3.57 6.68
CA GLY A 71 -8.57 -2.13 6.60
C GLY A 71 -7.17 -1.76 7.08
N GLN A 72 -6.28 -2.72 7.33
CA GLN A 72 -5.00 -2.48 8.00
C GLN A 72 -3.94 -3.46 7.50
N THR A 73 -2.80 -2.93 7.08
CA THR A 73 -1.56 -3.69 6.94
C THR A 73 -0.89 -3.87 8.30
N LEU A 74 0.15 -4.71 8.35
CA LEU A 74 0.96 -4.88 9.56
C LEU A 74 1.60 -3.57 10.03
N GLY A 75 2.16 -2.75 9.12
CA GLY A 75 2.67 -1.42 9.46
C GLY A 75 1.58 -0.51 9.99
N MET A 76 0.40 -0.50 9.36
CA MET A 76 -0.74 0.27 9.88
C MET A 76 -1.17 -0.17 11.28
N ARG A 77 -1.14 -1.48 11.57
CA ARG A 77 -1.45 -2.00 12.91
C ARG A 77 -0.44 -1.51 13.96
N ALA A 78 0.86 -1.50 13.64
CA ALA A 78 1.89 -1.00 14.54
C ALA A 78 1.69 0.48 14.93
N TRP A 79 1.15 1.28 14.01
CA TRP A 79 0.91 2.72 14.21
C TRP A 79 -0.54 3.07 14.57
N LYS A 80 -1.38 2.06 14.84
CA LYS A 80 -2.83 2.19 15.15
C LYS A 80 -3.60 2.98 14.08
N LEU A 81 -3.39 2.62 12.82
CA LEU A 81 -4.00 3.25 11.66
C LEU A 81 -4.94 2.30 10.95
N ARG A 82 -6.07 2.78 10.46
CA ARG A 82 -7.01 2.00 9.64
C ARG A 82 -7.47 2.80 8.43
N VAL A 83 -7.53 2.12 7.29
CA VAL A 83 -8.14 2.61 6.06
C VAL A 83 -9.64 2.37 6.13
N VAL A 84 -10.41 3.42 5.86
CA VAL A 84 -11.88 3.36 5.73
C VAL A 84 -12.33 4.24 4.58
N THR A 85 -13.54 4.04 4.08
CA THR A 85 -14.16 4.97 3.13
C THR A 85 -14.42 6.34 3.77
N ALA A 86 -14.77 7.34 2.97
CA ALA A 86 -15.24 8.63 3.48
C ALA A 86 -16.40 8.49 4.48
N THR A 87 -17.28 7.49 4.31
CA THR A 87 -18.40 7.18 5.21
C THR A 87 -18.00 6.33 6.42
N GLY A 88 -16.73 5.92 6.55
CA GLY A 88 -16.23 5.09 7.65
C GLY A 88 -16.45 3.58 7.48
N GLN A 89 -16.87 3.14 6.30
CA GLN A 89 -17.08 1.73 5.97
C GLN A 89 -15.78 1.04 5.55
N PRO A 90 -15.72 -0.32 5.55
CA PRO A 90 -14.63 -1.06 4.93
C PRO A 90 -14.49 -0.70 3.44
N ILE A 91 -13.27 -0.69 2.93
CA ILE A 91 -13.04 -0.39 1.51
C ILE A 91 -13.23 -1.63 0.63
N ASN A 92 -13.66 -1.44 -0.61
CA ASN A 92 -13.76 -2.51 -1.60
C ASN A 92 -12.48 -2.65 -2.45
N TRP A 93 -12.41 -3.69 -3.28
CA TRP A 93 -11.25 -3.95 -4.14
C TRP A 93 -10.97 -2.84 -5.15
N GLN A 94 -12.01 -2.20 -5.69
CA GLN A 94 -11.85 -1.09 -6.64
C GLN A 94 -11.15 0.10 -5.97
N GLN A 95 -11.59 0.47 -4.76
CA GLN A 95 -10.98 1.54 -3.96
C GLN A 95 -9.54 1.18 -3.56
N ALA A 96 -9.28 -0.09 -3.22
CA ALA A 96 -7.95 -0.56 -2.88
C ALA A 96 -6.98 -0.46 -4.07
N GLN A 97 -7.40 -0.86 -5.27
CA GLN A 97 -6.60 -0.75 -6.49
C GLN A 97 -6.33 0.71 -6.86
N LEU A 98 -7.35 1.58 -6.78
CA LEU A 98 -7.20 2.99 -7.06
C LEU A 98 -6.23 3.64 -6.07
N ARG A 99 -6.35 3.32 -4.77
CA ARG A 99 -5.43 3.77 -3.72
C ARG A 99 -3.99 3.31 -3.99
N CYS A 100 -3.79 2.05 -4.41
CA CYS A 100 -2.46 1.52 -4.70
C CYS A 100 -1.84 2.22 -5.92
N THR A 101 -2.61 2.40 -6.99
CA THR A 101 -2.16 3.07 -8.23
C THR A 101 -1.74 4.52 -7.97
N TRP A 102 -2.57 5.29 -7.25
CA TRP A 102 -2.22 6.66 -6.90
C TRP A 102 -1.08 6.76 -5.89
N ALA A 103 -0.88 5.74 -5.04
CA ALA A 103 0.28 5.68 -4.17
C ALA A 103 1.58 5.51 -4.97
N VAL A 104 1.59 4.65 -6.00
CA VAL A 104 2.73 4.48 -6.91
C VAL A 104 3.01 5.78 -7.67
N ILE A 105 1.97 6.43 -8.22
CA ILE A 105 2.11 7.74 -8.91
C ILE A 105 2.68 8.80 -7.97
N SER A 106 2.19 8.84 -6.73
CA SER A 106 2.69 9.77 -5.71
C SER A 106 4.16 9.55 -5.36
N TRP A 107 4.62 8.29 -5.33
CA TRP A 107 6.03 7.95 -5.10
C TRP A 107 6.89 8.26 -6.32
N ALA A 108 6.39 7.99 -7.53
CA ALA A 108 7.06 8.35 -8.79
C ALA A 108 7.25 9.87 -8.91
N ALA A 109 6.30 10.66 -8.40
CA ALA A 109 6.40 12.11 -8.26
C ALA A 109 7.25 12.55 -7.04
N LEU A 110 8.29 11.78 -6.66
CA LEU A 110 9.19 12.05 -5.53
C LEU A 110 8.48 12.24 -4.16
N GLY A 111 7.33 11.60 -3.96
CA GLY A 111 6.57 11.71 -2.72
C GLY A 111 5.76 13.00 -2.59
N VAL A 112 5.64 13.83 -3.65
CA VAL A 112 4.89 15.10 -3.61
C VAL A 112 3.44 14.91 -3.16
N GLY A 113 2.77 13.83 -3.60
CA GLY A 113 1.41 13.52 -3.17
C GLY A 113 1.27 13.12 -1.68
N PHE A 114 2.37 12.80 -1.00
CA PHE A 114 2.43 12.68 0.47
C PHE A 114 2.69 14.04 1.14
N LEU A 115 3.54 14.89 0.54
CA LEU A 115 3.87 16.21 1.07
C LEU A 115 2.68 17.17 1.06
N ILE A 116 1.74 17.00 0.14
CA ILE A 116 0.52 17.81 0.07
C ILE A 116 -0.37 17.62 1.32
N ALA A 117 -0.30 16.47 2.00
CA ALA A 117 -1.00 16.27 3.28
C ALA A 117 -0.45 17.16 4.41
N TRP A 118 0.66 17.87 4.21
CA TRP A 118 1.17 18.87 5.14
C TRP A 118 0.43 20.21 5.03
N PHE A 119 -0.08 20.53 3.83
CA PHE A 119 -0.81 21.76 3.53
C PHE A 119 -2.33 21.56 3.44
N ASP A 120 -2.80 20.31 3.34
CA ASP A 120 -4.22 19.98 3.26
C ASP A 120 -4.88 19.98 4.67
N PRO A 121 -5.94 20.78 4.90
CA PRO A 121 -6.65 20.86 6.18
C PRO A 121 -7.21 19.50 6.66
N ASP A 122 -7.58 18.62 5.72
CA ASP A 122 -8.11 17.30 5.99
C ASP A 122 -7.02 16.23 6.10
N ARG A 123 -5.74 16.62 5.93
CA ARG A 123 -4.55 15.74 5.93
C ARG A 123 -4.68 14.57 4.94
N LEU A 124 -5.35 14.81 3.81
CA LEU A 124 -5.55 13.83 2.75
C LEU A 124 -4.35 13.84 1.79
N THR A 125 -3.89 12.65 1.43
CA THR A 125 -2.92 12.45 0.34
C THR A 125 -3.66 12.35 -1.00
N TRP A 126 -2.95 12.45 -2.13
CA TRP A 126 -3.57 12.22 -3.45
C TRP A 126 -4.29 10.88 -3.53
N HIS A 127 -3.65 9.83 -3.04
CA HIS A 127 -4.24 8.49 -3.04
C HIS A 127 -5.45 8.36 -2.12
N ASP A 128 -5.53 9.12 -1.01
CA ASP A 128 -6.73 9.17 -0.16
C ASP A 128 -7.90 9.85 -0.91
N ARG A 129 -7.62 11.00 -1.56
CA ARG A 129 -8.62 11.83 -2.22
C ARG A 129 -9.22 11.16 -3.47
N PHE A 130 -8.38 10.58 -4.31
CA PHE A 130 -8.85 9.90 -5.53
C PHE A 130 -9.55 8.58 -5.23
N SER A 131 -9.15 7.86 -4.18
CA SER A 131 -9.82 6.60 -3.81
C SER A 131 -11.06 6.78 -2.93
N GLN A 132 -11.40 8.02 -2.55
CA GLN A 132 -12.49 8.32 -1.61
C GLN A 132 -12.33 7.57 -0.27
N THR A 133 -11.07 7.44 0.17
CA THR A 133 -10.72 6.78 1.44
C THR A 133 -9.99 7.73 2.36
N ARG A 134 -9.96 7.40 3.65
CA ARG A 134 -9.22 8.15 4.65
C ARG A 134 -8.51 7.20 5.59
N LEU A 135 -7.35 7.65 6.07
CA LEU A 135 -6.60 6.96 7.10
C LEU A 135 -6.99 7.54 8.46
N VAL A 136 -7.61 6.71 9.29
CA VAL A 136 -8.07 7.10 10.62
C VAL A 136 -7.21 6.43 11.69
N LYS A 137 -7.04 7.12 12.81
CA LYS A 137 -6.44 6.56 14.01
C LYS A 137 -7.46 5.72 14.77
N ILE A 138 -7.03 4.56 15.27
CA ILE A 138 -7.82 3.67 16.14
C ILE A 138 -7.20 3.55 17.54
#